data_AF-A0A5A7MZD6-F1
#
_entry.id   AF-A0A5A7MZD6-F1
#
_cell.length_a   1.000
_cell.length_b   1.000
_cell.length_c   1.000
_cell.angle_alpha   90.00
_cell.angle_beta   90.00
_cell.angle_gamma   90.00
#
_symmetry.space_group_name_H-M   'P 1'
#
loop_
_entity.id
_entity.type
_entity.pdbx_description
1 polymer ?
#
loop_
_entity_poly.entity_id
_entity_poly.type
_entity_poly.pdbx_seq_one_letter_code
_entity_poly.pdbx_strand_id
1 'polypeptide(L)'
;MRHDGAGVFKDLPTPFNATRYHSLVIAEDGFPEDLEITARSDDGLIMGLQHKTHPVHGVQFHPESIASEHGHKILENFLTLANAYAALQIA
;
A
#
# COMPACT_ATOMS: atom_id res chain seq x y z
N MET A 1 -8.24 0.14 8.65
CA MET A 1 -8.37 0.27 7.18
C MET A 1 -8.56 -1.11 6.57
N ARG A 2 -9.26 -1.19 5.44
CA ARG A 2 -9.48 -2.41 4.65
C ARG A 2 -8.61 -2.37 3.41
N HIS A 3 -8.03 -3.51 3.05
CA HIS A 3 -7.23 -3.68 1.84
C HIS A 3 -7.65 -4.93 1.05
N ASP A 4 -7.14 -5.04 -0.17
CA ASP A 4 -7.40 -6.15 -1.11
C ASP A 4 -6.60 -7.44 -0.81
N GLY A 5 -5.53 -7.33 -0.02
CA GLY A 5 -4.69 -8.48 0.35
C GLY A 5 -3.66 -8.83 -0.71
N ALA A 6 -3.40 -7.94 -1.66
CA ALA A 6 -2.42 -8.10 -2.73
C ALA A 6 -1.21 -7.17 -2.52
N GLY A 7 -0.17 -7.37 -3.33
CA GLY A 7 1.03 -6.54 -3.32
C GLY A 7 1.66 -6.43 -1.93
N VAL A 8 1.88 -5.20 -1.48
CA VAL A 8 2.44 -4.93 -0.14
C VAL A 8 1.55 -5.38 1.02
N PHE A 9 0.26 -5.62 0.77
CA PHE A 9 -0.72 -6.10 1.76
C PHE A 9 -0.89 -7.63 1.79
N LYS A 10 -0.07 -8.37 1.04
CA LYS A 10 -0.13 -9.82 0.99
C LYS A 10 -0.01 -10.44 2.39
N ASP A 11 -0.88 -11.43 2.66
CA ASP A 11 -0.91 -12.20 3.91
C ASP A 11 -1.11 -11.33 5.18
N LEU A 12 -1.73 -10.15 5.05
CA LEU A 12 -2.13 -9.31 6.17
C LEU A 12 -3.62 -9.47 6.51
N PRO A 13 -4.00 -9.37 7.80
CA PRO A 13 -5.40 -9.34 8.19
C PRO A 13 -6.06 -8.04 7.72
N THR A 14 -7.32 -8.14 7.31
CA THR A 14 -8.13 -6.98 6.91
C THR A 14 -9.45 -6.97 7.69
N PRO A 15 -9.81 -5.87 8.36
CA PRO A 15 -9.08 -4.61 8.49
C PRO A 15 -7.94 -4.66 9.55
N PHE A 16 -7.03 -3.68 9.51
CA PHE A 16 -6.06 -3.42 10.60
C PHE A 16 -5.91 -1.92 10.90
N ASN A 17 -5.36 -1.57 12.08
CA ASN A 17 -5.13 -0.20 12.53
C ASN A 17 -3.80 0.36 12.00
N ALA A 18 -3.87 1.54 11.38
CA ALA A 18 -2.70 2.22 10.81
C ALA A 18 -2.67 3.67 11.27
N THR A 19 -1.47 4.17 11.55
CA THR A 19 -1.27 5.54 12.02
C THR A 19 -0.95 6.48 10.86
N ARG A 20 -1.64 7.63 10.82
CA ARG A 20 -1.43 8.69 9.84
C ARG A 20 -1.19 10.02 10.56
N TYR A 21 -0.22 10.81 10.09
CA TYR A 21 0.07 12.16 10.63
C TYR A 21 -0.24 13.29 9.65
N HIS A 22 -0.57 12.96 8.39
CA HIS A 22 -0.83 13.94 7.33
C HIS A 22 -2.31 14.39 7.29
N SER A 23 -2.50 15.67 6.97
CA SER A 23 -3.82 16.29 6.78
C SER A 23 -4.35 16.17 5.36
N LEU A 24 -3.47 16.18 4.36
CA LEU A 24 -3.86 16.01 2.96
C LEU A 24 -4.15 14.54 2.66
N VAL A 25 -5.13 14.33 1.79
CA VAL A 25 -5.59 13.02 1.31
C VAL A 25 -5.65 13.03 -0.21
N ILE A 26 -5.56 11.86 -0.82
CA ILE A 26 -5.68 11.70 -2.26
C ILE A 26 -7.15 11.94 -2.66
N ALA A 27 -7.36 12.81 -3.64
CA ALA A 27 -8.69 13.05 -4.22
C ALA A 27 -9.07 11.90 -5.16
N GLU A 28 -10.35 11.50 -5.12
CA GLU A 28 -10.89 10.56 -6.10
C GLU A 28 -11.16 11.22 -7.46
N ASP A 29 -11.50 12.50 -7.44
CA ASP A 29 -11.73 13.28 -8.65
C ASP A 29 -10.44 13.38 -9.46
N GLY A 30 -10.48 12.85 -10.69
CA GLY A 30 -9.32 12.78 -11.56
C GLY A 30 -8.26 11.76 -11.12
N PHE A 31 -8.65 10.74 -10.36
CA PHE A 31 -7.74 9.66 -10.00
C PHE A 31 -7.19 8.98 -11.28
N PRO A 32 -5.85 8.85 -11.44
CA PRO A 32 -5.25 8.38 -12.68
C PRO A 32 -5.67 6.95 -13.04
N GLU A 33 -5.96 6.70 -14.32
CA GLU A 33 -6.33 5.35 -14.81
C GLU A 33 -5.18 4.34 -14.72
N ASP A 34 -3.93 4.78 -14.66
CA ASP A 34 -2.76 3.90 -14.55
C ASP A 34 -2.53 3.37 -13.12
N LEU A 35 -3.27 3.92 -12.15
CA LEU A 35 -3.22 3.50 -10.75
C LEU A 35 -4.48 2.73 -10.38
N GLU A 36 -4.37 1.91 -9.35
CA GLU A 36 -5.50 1.25 -8.70
C GLU A 36 -5.44 1.43 -7.18
N ILE A 37 -6.61 1.56 -6.57
CA ILE A 37 -6.76 1.75 -5.12
C ILE A 37 -6.76 0.38 -4.46
N THR A 38 -5.84 0.15 -3.54
CA THR A 38 -5.62 -1.16 -2.89
C THR A 38 -6.05 -1.18 -1.43
N ALA A 39 -6.21 0.00 -0.80
CA ALA A 39 -6.71 0.09 0.58
C ALA A 39 -7.51 1.37 0.84
N ARG A 40 -8.50 1.29 1.73
CA ARG A 40 -9.35 2.40 2.17
C ARG A 40 -9.58 2.41 3.68
N SER A 41 -9.77 3.58 4.27
CA SER A 41 -10.26 3.72 5.65
C SER A 41 -11.78 3.53 5.72
N ASP A 42 -12.33 3.44 6.94
CA ASP A 42 -13.77 3.22 7.14
C ASP A 42 -14.63 4.43 6.72
N ASP A 43 -14.04 5.63 6.72
CA ASP A 43 -14.60 6.87 6.18
C ASP A 43 -14.31 7.10 4.68
N GLY A 44 -13.75 6.08 4.00
CA GLY A 44 -13.63 6.06 2.54
C GLY A 44 -12.32 6.62 1.97
N LEU A 45 -11.43 7.18 2.79
CA LEU A 45 -10.16 7.76 2.32
C LEU A 45 -9.27 6.70 1.68
N ILE A 46 -8.57 7.07 0.61
CA ILE A 46 -7.57 6.20 -0.04
C ILE A 46 -6.38 6.05 0.92
N MET A 47 -6.10 4.80 1.31
CA MET A 47 -5.01 4.46 2.24
C MET A 47 -3.88 3.69 1.57
N GLY A 48 -4.12 3.11 0.40
CA GLY A 48 -3.14 2.39 -0.39
C GLY A 48 -3.49 2.43 -1.87
N LEU A 49 -2.45 2.44 -2.71
CA LEU A 49 -2.56 2.36 -4.16
C LEU A 49 -1.36 1.64 -4.76
N GLN A 50 -1.48 1.22 -6.01
CA GLN A 50 -0.35 0.72 -6.79
C GLN A 50 -0.51 1.06 -8.27
N HIS A 51 0.60 1.02 -9.00
CA HIS A 51 0.59 1.14 -10.45
C HIS A 51 0.17 -0.18 -11.09
N LYS A 52 -0.66 -0.13 -12.13
CA LYS A 52 -1.18 -1.34 -12.80
C LYS A 52 -0.09 -2.14 -13.51
N THR A 53 0.97 -1.47 -13.98
CA THR A 53 2.03 -2.08 -14.82
C THR A 53 3.46 -1.88 -14.30
N HIS A 54 3.68 -1.03 -13.31
CA HIS A 54 5.02 -0.74 -12.77
C HIS A 54 5.09 -1.22 -11.32
N PRO A 55 6.28 -1.62 -10.82
CA PRO A 55 6.45 -2.11 -9.45
C PRO A 55 6.44 -0.95 -8.42
N VAL A 56 5.39 -0.13 -8.45
CA VAL A 56 5.23 1.06 -7.64
C VAL A 56 4.03 0.87 -6.73
N HIS A 57 4.27 0.99 -5.43
CA HIS A 57 3.25 0.87 -4.39
C HIS A 57 3.29 2.11 -3.51
N GLY A 58 2.12 2.58 -3.09
CA GLY A 58 1.96 3.73 -2.21
C GLY A 58 1.06 3.40 -1.03
N VAL A 59 1.42 3.90 0.15
CA VAL A 59 0.58 3.87 1.36
C VAL A 59 0.48 5.27 1.95
N GLN A 60 -0.71 5.66 2.40
CA GLN A 60 -0.97 7.01 2.93
C GLN A 60 -0.62 7.15 4.43
N PHE A 61 -0.52 6.01 5.11
CA PHE A 61 -0.15 5.89 6.52
C PHE A 61 1.35 5.63 6.68
N HIS A 62 1.82 5.60 7.92
CA HIS A 62 3.22 5.36 8.27
C HIS A 62 3.44 3.89 8.66
N PRO A 63 3.81 2.99 7.73
CA PRO A 63 4.12 1.59 8.06
C PRO A 63 5.35 1.46 8.97
N GLU A 64 6.20 2.49 9.04
CA GLU A 64 7.37 2.53 9.92
C GLU A 64 7.03 2.94 11.37
N SER A 65 5.85 3.52 11.59
CA SER A 65 5.43 3.91 12.94
C SER A 65 5.14 2.69 13.80
N ILE A 66 5.67 2.68 15.03
CA ILE A 66 5.36 1.65 16.04
C ILE A 66 3.86 1.54 16.33
N ALA A 67 3.13 2.64 16.12
CA ALA A 67 1.68 2.68 16.33
C ALA A 67 0.86 2.10 15.16
N SER A 68 1.49 1.75 14.03
CA SER A 68 0.84 1.04 12.94
C SER A 68 0.99 -0.47 13.11
N GLU A 69 -0.10 -1.21 12.95
CA GLU A 69 -0.05 -2.67 12.94
C GLU A 69 0.62 -3.18 11.65
N HIS A 70 1.34 -4.31 11.75
CA HIS A 70 1.93 -5.04 10.63
C HIS A 70 2.94 -4.30 9.74
N GLY A 71 3.47 -3.16 10.20
CA GLY A 71 4.47 -2.36 9.48
C GLY A 71 5.66 -3.14 8.91
N HIS A 72 6.29 -3.98 9.73
CA HIS A 72 7.42 -4.82 9.29
C HIS A 72 7.03 -5.81 8.18
N LYS A 73 5.82 -6.36 8.22
CA LYS A 73 5.36 -7.32 7.20
C LYS A 73 5.08 -6.61 5.86
N ILE A 74 4.56 -5.39 5.89
CA ILE A 74 4.42 -4.54 4.70
C ILE A 74 5.80 -4.30 4.04
N LEU A 75 6.81 -3.95 4.84
CA LEU A 75 8.18 -3.75 4.35
C LEU A 75 8.81 -5.05 3.82
N GLU A 76 8.59 -6.19 4.49
CA GLU A 76 9.02 -7.50 4.01
C GLU A 76 8.40 -7.85 2.64
N ASN A 77 7.08 -7.61 2.48
CA ASN A 77 6.39 -7.81 1.21
C ASN A 77 6.94 -6.90 0.12
N PHE A 78 7.19 -5.62 0.43
CA PHE A 78 7.81 -4.67 -0.49
C PHE A 78 9.20 -5.12 -0.95
N LEU A 79 10.07 -5.55 -0.03
CA LEU A 79 11.40 -6.06 -0.37
C LEU A 79 11.33 -7.32 -1.23
N THR A 80 10.37 -8.21 -0.93
CA THR A 80 10.12 -9.41 -1.73
C THR A 80 9.76 -9.05 -3.18
N LEU A 81 8.85 -8.09 -3.36
CA LEU A 81 8.44 -7.59 -4.68
C LEU A 81 9.61 -6.91 -5.42
N ALA A 82 10.39 -6.09 -4.72
CA ALA A 82 11.55 -5.42 -5.28
C ALA A 82 12.61 -6.42 -5.77
N ASN A 83 12.90 -7.46 -4.99
CA ASN A 83 13.82 -8.53 -5.38
C ASN A 83 13.32 -9.32 -6.58
N ALA A 84 12.02 -9.66 -6.61
CA ALA A 84 11.41 -10.35 -7.74
C ALA A 84 11.50 -9.50 -9.02
N TYR A 85 11.23 -8.19 -8.93
CA TYR A 85 11.39 -7.27 -10.06
C TYR A 85 12.84 -7.19 -10.52
N ALA A 86 13.80 -7.05 -9.60
CA ALA A 86 15.23 -7.00 -9.94
C ALA A 86 15.69 -8.27 -10.66
N ALA A 87 15.24 -9.45 -10.23
CA ALA A 87 15.57 -10.71 -10.87
C ALA A 87 15.07 -10.78 -12.33
N LEU A 88 13.90 -10.20 -12.62
CA LEU A 88 13.37 -10.12 -13.99
C LEU A 88 14.14 -9.15 -14.90
N GLN A 89 14.88 -8.19 -14.35
CA GLN A 89 15.70 -7.25 -15.14
C GLN A 89 17.07 -7.82 -15.51
N ILE A 90 17.49 -8.92 -14.87
CA ILE A 90 18.82 -9.54 -15.04
C ILE A 90 18.72 -10.82 -15.89
N ALA A 91 17.51 -11.33 -16.14
CA ALA A 91 17.23 -12.48 -17.00
C ALA A 91 17.03 -12.06 -18.45
#